data_AF-A0A9D8AZG7-F1
#
_entry.id   AF-A0A9D8AZG7-F1
#
_cell.length_a   1.000
_cell.length_b   1.000
_cell.length_c   1.000
_cell.angle_alpha   90.00
_cell.angle_beta   90.00
_cell.angle_gamma   90.00
#
_symmetry.space_group_name_H-M   'P 1'
#
loop_
_entity.id
_entity.type
_entity.pdbx_description
1 polymer ?
#
loop_
_entity_poly.entity_id
_entity_poly.type
_entity_poly.pdbx_seq_one_letter_code
_entity_poly.pdbx_strand_id
1 'polypeptide(L)'
;MQNVKTAISLQKPLFEQAENLARSMKVSRSRLFVLALEEFIQRQQNQELLRRINAAYADAPDPTDKALRRKTRRQHRRIVEGTW
;
A
#
# COMPACT_ATOMS: atom_id res chain seq x y z
N MET A 1 8.46 -10.05 -23.04
CA MET A 1 7.14 -10.40 -22.47
C MET A 1 6.06 -9.97 -23.46
N GLN A 2 4.98 -10.74 -23.60
CA GLN A 2 3.90 -10.41 -24.54
C GLN A 2 2.91 -9.45 -23.89
N ASN A 3 2.49 -8.42 -24.63
CA ASN A 3 1.51 -7.45 -24.17
C ASN A 3 0.12 -7.86 -24.70
N VAL A 4 -0.88 -7.86 -23.82
CA VAL A 4 -2.29 -8.11 -24.18
C VAL A 4 -3.02 -6.78 -24.33
N LYS A 5 -3.80 -6.62 -25.41
CA LYS A 5 -4.68 -5.46 -25.61
C LYS A 5 -6.08 -5.80 -25.08
N THR A 6 -6.58 -4.95 -24.21
CA THR A 6 -7.92 -5.06 -23.63
C THR A 6 -8.65 -3.74 -23.79
N ALA A 7 -9.93 -3.79 -24.19
CA ALA A 7 -10.83 -2.66 -24.14
C ALA A 7 -11.52 -2.62 -22.76
N ILE A 8 -11.55 -1.44 -22.13
CA ILE A 8 -12.23 -1.22 -20.85
C ILE A 8 -13.27 -0.11 -21.01
N SER A 9 -14.43 -0.29 -20.37
CA SER A 9 -15.44 0.76 -20.27
C SER A 9 -15.13 1.65 -19.08
N LEU A 10 -15.02 2.96 -19.31
CA LEU A 10 -14.76 3.97 -18.28
C LEU A 10 -15.79 5.08 -18.37
N GLN A 11 -16.13 5.68 -17.24
CA GLN A 11 -16.91 6.91 -17.25
C GLN A 11 -16.10 8.02 -17.92
N LYS A 12 -16.74 8.82 -18.77
CA LYS A 12 -16.08 9.91 -19.51
C LYS A 12 -15.28 10.87 -18.61
N PRO A 13 -15.78 11.31 -17.43
CA PRO A 13 -15.02 12.21 -16.55
C PRO A 13 -13.75 11.56 -16.00
N LEU A 14 -13.74 10.25 -15.76
CA LEU A 14 -12.56 9.53 -15.28
C LEU A 14 -11.53 9.39 -16.40
N PHE A 15 -11.99 9.10 -17.62
CA PHE A 15 -11.11 9.03 -18.78
C PHE A 15 -10.40 10.38 -19.01
N GLU A 16 -11.12 11.50 -18.97
CA GLU A 16 -10.53 12.84 -19.14
C GLU A 16 -9.51 13.18 -18.06
N GLN A 17 -9.77 12.79 -16.80
CA GLN A 17 -8.79 12.94 -15.72
C GLN A 17 -7.53 12.12 -15.95
N ALA A 18 -7.67 10.87 -16.38
CA ALA A 18 -6.54 10.01 -16.71
C ALA A 18 -5.72 10.57 -17.89
N GLU A 19 -6.38 11.10 -18.93
CA GLU A 19 -5.70 11.76 -20.05
C GLU A 19 -4.85 12.95 -19.60
N ASN A 20 -5.43 13.83 -18.77
CA ASN A 20 -4.75 15.01 -18.27
C ASN A 20 -3.55 14.63 -17.39
N LEU A 21 -3.70 13.60 -16.56
CA LEU A 21 -2.62 13.08 -15.73
C LEU A 21 -1.51 12.43 -16.55
N ALA A 22 -1.84 11.64 -17.57
CA ALA A 22 -0.84 11.05 -18.46
C ALA A 22 -0.01 12.13 -19.16
N ARG A 23 -0.69 13.20 -19.62
CA ARG A 23 -0.03 14.36 -20.25
C ARG A 23 0.88 15.11 -19.28
N SER A 24 0.43 15.40 -18.05
CA SER A 24 1.24 16.11 -17.06
C SER A 24 2.49 15.31 -16.65
N MET A 25 2.35 13.99 -16.53
CA MET A 25 3.45 13.05 -16.26
C MET A 25 4.32 12.76 -17.48
N LYS A 26 3.94 13.22 -18.68
CA LYS A 26 4.60 12.95 -19.97
C LYS A 26 4.75 11.45 -20.28
N VAL A 27 3.74 10.66 -19.94
CA VAL A 27 3.69 9.21 -20.22
C VAL A 27 2.55 8.89 -21.18
N SER A 28 2.63 7.73 -21.84
CA SER A 28 1.51 7.25 -22.63
C SER A 28 0.34 6.85 -21.73
N ARG A 29 -0.87 6.92 -22.29
CA ARG A 29 -2.11 6.48 -21.64
C ARG A 29 -2.00 5.05 -21.11
N SER A 30 -1.54 4.13 -21.97
CA SER A 30 -1.34 2.73 -21.58
C SER A 30 -0.33 2.58 -20.44
N ARG A 31 0.74 3.39 -20.42
CA ARG A 31 1.71 3.37 -19.32
C ARG A 31 1.08 3.86 -18.01
N LEU A 32 0.27 4.92 -18.04
CA LEU A 32 -0.46 5.38 -16.86
C LEU A 32 -1.36 4.26 -16.29
N PHE A 33 -2.13 3.58 -17.14
CA PHE A 33 -3.01 2.49 -16.70
C PHE A 33 -2.22 1.31 -16.12
N VAL A 34 -1.08 0.95 -16.71
CA VAL A 34 -0.19 -0.10 -16.17
C VAL A 34 0.31 0.29 -14.77
N LEU A 35 0.83 1.52 -14.63
CA LEU A 35 1.32 2.02 -13.33
C LEU A 35 0.23 2.02 -12.26
N ALA A 36 -0.97 2.49 -12.62
CA ALA A 36 -2.10 2.52 -11.70
C ALA A 36 -2.53 1.10 -11.28
N LEU A 37 -2.51 0.14 -12.20
CA LEU A 37 -2.88 -1.24 -11.92
C LEU A 37 -1.83 -1.95 -11.05
N GLU A 38 -0.54 -1.77 -11.35
CA GLU A 38 0.57 -2.29 -10.54
C GLU A 38 0.47 -1.78 -9.10
N GLU A 39 0.31 -0.46 -8.93
CA GLU A 39 0.17 0.17 -7.62
C GLU A 39 -1.08 -0.33 -6.87
N PHE A 40 -2.22 -0.47 -7.57
CA PHE A 40 -3.45 -0.96 -6.97
C PHE A 40 -3.31 -2.41 -6.48
N ILE A 41 -2.73 -3.29 -7.31
CA ILE A 41 -2.47 -4.69 -6.94
C ILE A 41 -1.55 -4.75 -5.72
N GLN A 42 -0.45 -3.98 -5.72
CA GLN A 42 0.49 -3.96 -4.59
C GLN A 42 -0.21 -3.51 -3.30
N ARG A 43 -1.07 -2.48 -3.37
CA ARG A 43 -1.85 -2.03 -2.20
C ARG A 43 -2.78 -3.12 -1.66
N GLN A 44 -3.47 -3.85 -2.54
CA GLN A 44 -4.34 -4.96 -2.12
C GLN A 44 -3.54 -6.09 -1.46
N GLN A 45 -2.39 -6.45 -2.03
CA GLN A 45 -1.49 -7.45 -1.46
C GLN A 45 -0.96 -7.03 -0.08
N ASN A 46 -0.59 -5.76 0.09
CA ASN A 46 -0.14 -5.24 1.37
C ASN A 46 -1.26 -5.25 2.43
N GLN A 47 -2.49 -4.92 2.04
CA GLN A 47 -3.66 -5.00 2.94
C GLN A 47 -3.96 -6.43 3.36
N GLU A 48 -3.88 -7.38 2.43
CA GLU A 48 -4.02 -8.81 2.70
C GLU A 48 -2.95 -9.29 3.70
N LEU A 49 -1.68 -8.94 3.45
CA LEU A 49 -0.59 -9.29 4.34
C LEU A 49 -0.80 -8.74 5.75
N LEU A 50 -1.17 -7.47 5.86
CA LEU A 50 -1.47 -6.84 7.15
C LEU A 50 -2.62 -7.55 7.88
N ARG A 51 -3.67 -7.94 7.15
CA ARG A 51 -4.79 -8.69 7.74
C ARG A 51 -4.35 -10.04 8.29
N ARG A 52 -3.48 -10.76 7.56
CA ARG A 52 -2.91 -12.04 8.02
C ARG A 52 -2.03 -11.88 9.25
N ILE A 53 -1.20 -10.84 9.29
CA ILE A 53 -0.40 -10.52 10.48
C ILE A 53 -1.33 -10.25 11.67
N ASN A 54 -2.33 -9.40 11.50
CA ASN A 54 -3.28 -9.09 12.58
C ASN A 54 -4.04 -10.34 13.04
N ALA A 55 -4.44 -11.23 12.13
CA ALA A 55 -5.09 -12.48 12.47
C ALA A 55 -4.17 -13.42 13.26
N ALA A 56 -2.89 -13.52 12.90
CA ALA A 56 -1.91 -14.35 13.62
C ALA A 56 -1.65 -13.86 15.05
N TYR A 57 -1.84 -12.57 15.32
CA TYR A 57 -1.71 -11.95 16.65
C TYR A 57 -3.07 -11.57 17.25
N ALA A 58 -4.18 -12.16 16.80
CA ALA A 58 -5.51 -11.84 17.30
C ALA A 58 -5.74 -12.34 18.73
N ASP A 59 -5.03 -13.39 19.14
CA ASP A 59 -5.11 -13.96 20.48
C ASP A 59 -4.48 -13.05 21.55
N ALA A 60 -4.83 -13.30 22.81
CA ALA A 60 -4.25 -12.57 23.92
C ALA A 60 -2.71 -12.75 23.93
N PRO A 61 -1.93 -11.66 24.06
CA PRO A 61 -0.48 -11.75 24.00
C PRO A 61 0.05 -12.64 25.11
N ASP A 62 0.91 -13.57 24.73
CA ASP A 62 1.57 -14.48 25.66
C ASP A 62 2.57 -13.72 26.57
N PRO A 63 3.13 -14.36 27.61
CA PRO A 63 4.11 -13.72 28.50
C PRO A 63 5.36 -13.19 27.77
N THR A 64 5.80 -13.85 26.69
CA THR A 64 6.94 -13.43 25.87
C THR A 64 6.62 -12.18 25.06
N ASP A 65 5.43 -12.09 24.47
CA ASP A 65 4.91 -10.90 23.77
C ASP A 65 4.77 -9.71 24.73
N LYS A 66 4.24 -9.95 25.94
CA LYS A 66 4.13 -8.90 26.97
C LYS A 66 5.51 -8.37 27.37
N ALA A 67 6.49 -9.25 27.55
CA ALA A 67 7.85 -8.86 27.88
C ALA A 67 8.52 -8.07 26.74
N LEU A 68 8.34 -8.52 25.49
CA LEU A 68 8.84 -7.85 24.29
C LEU A 68 8.23 -6.45 24.15
N ARG A 69 6.89 -6.34 24.23
CA ARG A 69 6.16 -5.05 24.17
C ARG A 69 6.62 -4.07 25.25
N ARG A 70 6.91 -4.55 26.46
CA ARG A 70 7.45 -3.70 27.53
C ARG A 70 8.86 -3.18 27.20
N LYS A 71 9.72 -4.02 26.60
CA LYS A 71 11.08 -3.64 26.19
C LYS A 71 11.05 -2.61 25.06
N THR A 72 10.26 -2.87 24.01
CA THR A 72 10.11 -1.93 22.87
C THR A 72 9.52 -0.59 23.29
N ARG A 73 8.50 -0.56 24.18
CA ARG A 73 7.97 0.70 24.73
C ARG A 73 9.02 1.54 25.45
N ARG A 74 9.89 0.90 26.26
CA ARG A 74 10.98 1.59 26.96
C ARG A 74 12.01 2.16 25.99
N GLN A 75 12.36 1.42 24.95
CA GLN A 75 13.29 1.88 23.93
C GLN A 75 12.71 3.03 23.11
N HIS A 76 11.46 2.92 22.66
CA HIS A 76 10.79 3.94 21.87
C HIS A 76 10.63 5.25 22.65
N ARG A 77 10.34 5.18 23.96
CA ARG A 77 10.27 6.36 24.82
C ARG A 77 11.60 7.13 24.83
N ARG A 78 12.73 6.45 24.97
CA ARG A 78 14.07 7.07 24.95
C ARG A 78 14.40 7.77 23.62
N ILE A 79 13.92 7.21 22.50
CA ILE A 79 14.15 7.79 21.17
C ILE A 79 13.33 9.08 20.99
N VAL A 80 12.08 9.10 21.49
CA VAL A 80 11.17 10.25 21.34
C VAL A 80 11.45 11.38 22.35
N GLU A 81 11.98 11.05 23.53
CA GLU A 81 12.33 12.05 24.55
C GLU A 81 13.52 12.96 24.16
N GLY A 82 14.35 12.57 23.18
CA GLY A 82 15.49 13.37 22.70
C GLY A 82 15.22 14.25 21.48
N THR A 83 13.97 14.34 21.02
CA THR A 83 13.58 15.02 19.76
C THR A 83 12.72 16.28 19.96
N TRP A 84 12.78 16.94 21.12
CA TRP A 84 12.12 18.23 21.36
C TRP A 84 13.12 19.36 21.50
#